data_AF-A0A7S2FDK2-F1
#
_entry.id   AF-A0A7S2FDK2-F1
#
_cell.length_a   1.000
_cell.length_b   1.000
_cell.length_c   1.000
_cell.angle_alpha   90.00
_cell.angle_beta   90.00
_cell.angle_gamma   90.00
#
_symmetry.space_group_name_H-M   'P 1'
#
loop_
_entity.id
_entity.type
_entity.pdbx_description
1 polymer ?
#
loop_
_entity_poly.entity_id
_entity_poly.type
_entity_poly.pdbx_seq_one_letter_code
_entity_poly.pdbx_strand_id
1 'polypeptide(L)'
;VVVRKGAKKRIGNRGGGASDDAGEAHLEKHKRDRKKGKETMQLIKVGMKQDRVCALLEDKELEAILDTMEYFEFRKNDVIVEQGQMGTTFFVTQQGTLEVSVNGSVYNTLAAGKAFGGLALLYNCPRTATVRALDTC
;
A
#
# COMPACT_ATOMS: atom_id res chain seq x y z
N VAL A 1 -2.40 4.39 -8.86
CA VAL A 1 -3.42 4.04 -7.85
C VAL A 1 -2.77 3.09 -6.90
N VAL A 2 -3.01 3.38 -5.64
CA VAL A 2 -2.34 2.89 -4.45
C VAL A 2 -3.50 2.75 -3.48
N VAL A 3 -3.74 1.55 -2.96
CA VAL A 3 -5.07 1.19 -2.45
C VAL A 3 -5.09 0.85 -0.97
N ARG A 4 -5.53 1.79 -0.12
CA ARG A 4 -5.42 1.72 1.35
C ARG A 4 -6.48 0.82 2.00
N LYS A 5 -6.06 -0.04 2.94
CA LYS A 5 -6.90 -0.51 4.06
C LYS A 5 -6.32 0.07 5.34
N GLY A 6 -7.00 1.02 5.98
CA GLY A 6 -6.61 1.52 7.29
C GLY A 6 -7.02 0.52 8.38
N ALA A 7 -6.08 0.10 9.21
CA ALA A 7 -6.37 -0.77 10.35
C ALA A 7 -7.10 0.03 11.46
N LYS A 8 -8.43 0.15 11.40
CA LYS A 8 -9.21 0.76 12.51
C LYS A 8 -9.22 -0.06 13.80
N LYS A 9 -8.68 -1.28 13.80
CA LYS A 9 -8.48 -2.08 15.02
C LYS A 9 -7.31 -3.03 14.82
N ARG A 10 -6.22 -2.77 15.56
CA ARG A 10 -4.99 -3.56 15.58
C ARG A 10 -5.33 -4.99 16.03
N ILE A 11 -4.98 -6.00 15.23
CA ILE A 11 -5.00 -7.40 15.67
C ILE A 11 -3.70 -7.59 16.49
N GLY A 12 -3.78 -7.29 17.78
CA GLY A 12 -2.62 -7.32 18.67
C GLY A 12 -2.79 -6.33 19.81
N ASN A 13 -3.50 -6.75 20.85
CA ASN A 13 -3.59 -6.01 22.10
C ASN A 13 -2.21 -6.01 22.79
N ARG A 14 -1.53 -4.86 22.83
CA ARG A 14 -0.66 -4.44 23.95
C ARG A 14 -0.45 -2.92 23.86
N GLY A 15 -0.73 -2.23 24.97
CA GLY A 15 -0.88 -0.78 25.06
C GLY A 15 0.31 0.04 24.57
N GLY A 16 -0.02 1.18 23.99
CA GLY A 16 0.89 2.24 23.53
C GLY A 16 0.05 3.34 22.90
N GLY A 17 0.30 4.59 23.29
CA GLY A 17 -0.59 5.75 23.07
C GLY A 17 -0.83 6.16 21.61
N ALA A 18 -1.68 7.18 21.49
CA ALA A 18 -2.28 7.70 20.26
C ALA A 18 -1.30 8.43 19.30
N SER A 19 -0.09 7.92 19.09
CA SER A 19 0.95 8.55 18.25
C SER A 19 1.43 7.70 17.06
N ASP A 20 0.97 6.45 16.93
CA ASP A 20 1.58 5.46 16.04
C ASP A 20 1.16 5.54 14.55
N ASP A 21 0.13 6.33 14.22
CA ASP A 21 -0.43 6.44 12.86
C ASP A 21 0.06 7.67 12.08
N ALA A 22 0.92 8.51 12.67
CA ALA A 22 1.35 9.78 12.06
C ALA A 22 2.24 9.61 10.82
N GLY A 23 2.92 8.46 10.69
CA GLY A 23 3.93 8.24 9.65
C GLY A 23 3.40 8.34 8.21
N GLU A 24 2.10 8.11 8.01
CA GLU A 24 1.48 8.09 6.68
C GLU A 24 0.41 9.19 6.49
N ALA A 25 0.40 10.21 7.36
CA ALA A 25 -0.56 11.31 7.27
C ALA A 25 -0.45 12.09 5.93
N HIS A 26 0.73 12.12 5.31
CA HIS A 26 0.96 12.78 4.02
C HIS A 26 0.18 12.13 2.88
N LEU A 27 -0.27 10.88 3.01
CA LEU A 27 -1.02 10.19 1.98
C LEU A 27 -2.37 10.86 1.72
N GLU A 28 -3.01 11.44 2.73
CA GLU A 28 -4.38 11.94 2.62
C GLU A 28 -4.54 13.02 1.52
N LYS A 29 -3.51 13.84 1.28
CA LYS A 29 -3.50 14.84 0.19
C LYS A 29 -3.55 14.21 -1.22
N HIS A 30 -3.15 12.96 -1.33
CA HIS A 30 -3.14 12.18 -2.58
C HIS A 30 -4.45 11.42 -2.80
N LYS A 31 -5.35 11.39 -1.83
CA LYS A 31 -6.63 10.68 -1.91
C LYS A 31 -7.52 11.23 -3.03
N ARG A 32 -8.22 10.35 -3.73
CA ARG A 32 -9.20 10.68 -4.76
C ARG A 32 -10.49 9.91 -4.53
N ASP A 33 -11.61 10.61 -4.66
CA ASP A 33 -12.91 9.96 -4.69
C ASP A 33 -13.19 9.44 -6.10
N ARG A 34 -13.08 8.12 -6.26
CA ARG A 34 -13.26 7.44 -7.55
C ARG A 34 -13.86 6.06 -7.34
N LYS A 35 -14.84 5.72 -8.17
CA LYS A 35 -15.41 4.36 -8.22
C LYS A 35 -14.46 3.38 -8.89
N LYS A 36 -14.36 2.16 -8.34
CA LYS A 36 -13.60 1.06 -8.95
C LYS A 36 -14.39 0.44 -10.11
N GLY A 37 -13.84 0.51 -11.32
CA GLY A 37 -14.38 -0.21 -12.47
C GLY A 37 -14.04 -1.71 -12.39
N LYS A 38 -14.77 -2.54 -13.14
CA LYS A 38 -14.58 -4.01 -13.16
C LYS A 38 -13.14 -4.41 -13.50
N GLU A 39 -12.56 -3.80 -14.53
CA GLU A 39 -11.17 -4.06 -14.95
C GLU A 39 -10.17 -3.72 -13.84
N THR A 40 -10.37 -2.61 -13.15
CA THR A 40 -9.51 -2.21 -12.03
C THR A 40 -9.62 -3.19 -10.86
N MET A 41 -10.84 -3.63 -10.52
CA MET A 41 -11.04 -4.64 -9.46
C MET A 41 -10.33 -5.95 -9.81
N GLN A 42 -10.40 -6.39 -11.06
CA GLN A 42 -9.69 -7.57 -11.54
C GLN A 42 -8.17 -7.42 -11.44
N LEU A 43 -7.63 -6.28 -11.89
CA LEU A 43 -6.20 -5.98 -11.79
C LEU A 43 -5.73 -6.01 -10.33
N ILE A 44 -6.48 -5.39 -9.42
CA ILE A 44 -6.13 -5.38 -8.00
C ILE A 44 -6.20 -6.81 -7.42
N LYS A 45 -7.24 -7.59 -7.73
CA LYS A 45 -7.38 -8.98 -7.27
C LYS A 45 -6.20 -9.84 -7.73
N VAL A 46 -5.77 -9.70 -8.99
CA VAL A 46 -4.59 -10.39 -9.54
C VAL A 46 -3.32 -9.95 -8.81
N GLY A 47 -3.14 -8.65 -8.59
CA GLY A 47 -1.97 -8.13 -7.88
C GLY A 47 -1.87 -8.60 -6.44
N MET A 48 -2.99 -8.66 -5.73
CA MET A 48 -3.06 -9.23 -4.38
C MET A 48 -2.70 -10.71 -4.36
N LYS A 49 -3.20 -11.51 -5.31
CA LYS A 49 -2.86 -12.94 -5.39
C LYS A 49 -1.40 -13.24 -5.72
N GLN A 50 -0.68 -12.28 -6.33
CA GLN A 50 0.76 -12.40 -6.57
C GLN A 50 1.61 -12.01 -5.36
N ASP A 51 1.04 -11.28 -4.40
CA ASP A 51 1.74 -10.87 -3.18
C ASP A 51 1.76 -12.00 -2.16
N ARG A 52 2.92 -12.24 -1.53
CA ARG A 52 3.11 -13.36 -0.61
C ARG A 52 2.21 -13.29 0.64
N VAL A 53 1.81 -12.10 1.06
CA VAL A 53 0.92 -11.90 2.21
C VAL A 53 -0.53 -12.18 1.82
N CYS A 54 -0.96 -11.70 0.66
CA CYS A 54 -2.35 -11.81 0.22
C CYS A 54 -2.66 -13.10 -0.57
N ALA A 55 -1.65 -13.83 -1.06
CA ALA A 55 -1.84 -15.07 -1.82
C ALA A 55 -2.54 -16.20 -1.05
N LEU A 56 -2.50 -16.15 0.29
CA LEU A 56 -3.14 -17.14 1.16
C LEU A 56 -4.59 -16.80 1.51
N LEU A 57 -5.08 -15.62 1.12
CA LEU A 57 -6.43 -15.18 1.41
C LEU A 57 -7.43 -15.83 0.45
N GLU A 58 -8.59 -16.20 0.99
CA GLU A 58 -9.69 -16.70 0.20
C GLU A 58 -10.33 -15.57 -0.63
N ASP A 59 -11.03 -15.94 -1.70
CA ASP A 59 -11.67 -14.97 -2.60
C ASP A 59 -12.62 -14.00 -1.87
N LYS A 60 -13.36 -14.48 -0.86
CA LYS A 60 -14.25 -13.64 -0.04
C LYS A 60 -13.49 -12.62 0.80
N GLU A 61 -12.33 -12.99 1.33
CA GLU A 61 -11.48 -12.09 2.13
C GLU A 61 -10.83 -11.03 1.24
N LEU A 62 -10.38 -11.44 0.05
CA LEU A 62 -9.88 -10.52 -0.97
C LEU A 62 -10.95 -9.53 -1.41
N GLU A 63 -12.18 -9.98 -1.63
CA GLU A 63 -13.32 -9.11 -1.97
C GLU A 63 -13.63 -8.11 -0.85
N ALA A 64 -13.64 -8.55 0.40
CA ALA A 64 -13.81 -7.63 1.53
C ALA A 64 -12.70 -6.57 1.60
N ILE A 65 -11.45 -6.92 1.30
CA ILE A 65 -10.36 -5.94 1.23
C ILE A 65 -10.55 -4.98 0.05
N LEU A 66 -10.86 -5.52 -1.14
CA LEU A 66 -11.12 -4.77 -2.37
C LEU A 66 -12.22 -3.72 -2.20
N ASP A 67 -13.24 -4.01 -1.39
CA ASP A 67 -14.32 -3.07 -1.12
C ASP A 67 -13.88 -1.90 -0.24
N THR A 68 -13.06 -2.17 0.79
CA THR A 68 -12.55 -1.14 1.73
C THR A 68 -11.46 -0.23 1.17
N MET A 69 -10.98 -0.58 -0.01
CA MET A 69 -9.78 -0.07 -0.62
C MET A 69 -10.00 1.34 -1.23
N GLU A 70 -9.10 2.31 -1.04
CA GLU A 70 -9.29 3.72 -1.48
C GLU A 70 -8.31 4.17 -2.59
N TYR A 71 -8.66 5.15 -3.44
CA TYR A 71 -7.76 5.63 -4.50
C TYR A 71 -6.80 6.72 -4.02
N PHE A 72 -5.53 6.60 -4.40
CA PHE A 72 -4.51 7.63 -4.24
C PHE A 72 -3.73 7.82 -5.55
N GLU A 73 -3.45 9.09 -5.88
CA GLU A 73 -2.70 9.50 -7.08
C GLU A 73 -1.44 10.28 -6.70
N PHE A 74 -0.32 9.86 -7.28
CA PHE A 74 0.99 10.46 -7.04
C PHE A 74 1.58 10.97 -8.34
N ARG A 75 2.36 12.05 -8.23
CA ARG A 75 3.15 12.60 -9.33
C ARG A 75 4.56 12.03 -9.26
N LYS A 76 5.28 12.15 -10.37
CA LYS A 76 6.71 11.87 -10.42
C LYS A 76 7.44 12.51 -9.24
N ASN A 77 8.31 11.73 -8.61
CA ASN A 77 9.13 12.04 -7.43
C ASN A 77 8.39 12.07 -6.08
N ASP A 78 7.07 11.91 -6.04
CA ASP A 78 6.37 11.77 -4.77
C ASP A 78 6.80 10.48 -4.04
N VAL A 79 7.04 10.60 -2.74
CA VAL A 79 7.34 9.46 -1.87
C VAL A 79 6.03 8.91 -1.32
N ILE A 80 5.73 7.66 -1.66
CA ILE A 80 4.52 6.97 -1.19
C ILE A 80 4.75 6.47 0.24
N VAL A 81 5.84 5.75 0.46
CA VAL A 81 6.27 5.34 1.81
C VAL A 81 7.76 5.56 1.95
N GLU A 82 8.19 5.86 3.17
CA GLU A 82 9.60 6.07 3.49
C GLU A 82 10.10 5.00 4.45
N GLN A 83 11.30 4.47 4.19
CA GLN A 83 11.96 3.52 5.05
C GLN A 83 12.07 4.07 6.49
N GLY A 84 11.81 3.22 7.48
CA GLY A 84 11.86 3.59 8.89
C GLY A 84 10.60 4.28 9.43
N GLN A 85 9.67 4.71 8.59
CA GLN A 85 8.37 5.20 9.04
C GLN A 85 7.44 4.05 9.44
N MET A 86 6.55 4.28 10.41
CA MET A 86 5.53 3.30 10.75
C MET A 86 4.53 3.15 9.59
N GLY A 87 4.35 1.92 9.12
CA GLY A 87 3.46 1.60 8.02
C GLY A 87 2.16 0.96 8.48
N THR A 88 1.02 1.53 8.08
CA THR A 88 -0.31 1.00 8.43
C THR A 88 -1.17 0.71 7.21
N THR A 89 -0.55 0.75 6.03
CA THR A 89 -1.25 0.66 4.75
C THR A 89 -0.68 -0.45 3.85
N PHE A 90 -1.55 -1.11 3.10
CA PHE A 90 -1.18 -1.97 1.97
C PHE A 90 -1.45 -1.24 0.68
N PHE A 91 -0.72 -1.55 -0.40
CA PHE A 91 -0.87 -0.86 -1.67
C PHE A 91 -0.83 -1.84 -2.84
N VAL A 92 -1.58 -1.52 -3.89
CA VAL A 92 -1.51 -2.19 -5.19
C VAL A 92 -1.42 -1.12 -6.27
N THR A 93 -0.39 -1.20 -7.11
CA THR A 93 -0.11 -0.24 -8.19
C THR A 93 -1.06 -0.50 -9.35
N GLN A 94 -1.96 0.42 -9.69
CA GLN A 94 -2.81 0.23 -10.89
C GLN A 94 -2.15 0.66 -12.19
N GLN A 95 -1.36 1.72 -12.15
CA GLN A 95 -0.71 2.35 -13.30
C GLN A 95 0.59 3.01 -12.84
N GLY A 96 1.44 3.33 -13.80
CA GLY A 96 2.72 3.96 -13.55
C GLY A 96 3.78 2.99 -13.03
N THR A 97 4.92 3.57 -12.69
CA THR A 97 6.14 2.88 -12.27
C THR A 97 6.62 3.45 -10.95
N LEU A 98 6.90 2.57 -10.00
CA LEU A 98 7.45 2.93 -8.70
C LEU A 98 8.88 2.39 -8.57
N GLU A 99 9.75 3.16 -7.95
CA GLU A 99 11.08 2.76 -7.53
C GLU A 99 11.05 2.33 -6.06
N VAL A 100 11.72 1.22 -5.76
CA VAL A 100 11.94 0.71 -4.41
C VAL A 100 13.41 0.85 -4.07
N SER A 101 13.71 1.60 -3.01
CA SER A 101 15.08 1.82 -2.53
C SER A 101 15.22 1.48 -1.05
N VAL A 102 16.41 1.01 -0.68
CA VAL A 102 16.79 0.69 0.70
C VAL A 102 18.12 1.37 0.98
N ASN A 103 18.19 2.16 2.06
CA ASN A 103 19.38 2.94 2.42
C ASN A 103 19.91 3.79 1.24
N GLY A 104 18.99 4.36 0.44
CA GLY A 104 19.30 5.17 -0.73
C GLY A 104 19.74 4.39 -1.99
N SER A 105 19.88 3.06 -1.91
CA SER A 105 20.22 2.22 -3.08
C SER A 105 18.95 1.65 -3.71
N VAL A 106 18.80 1.82 -5.02
CA VAL A 106 17.66 1.26 -5.78
C VAL A 106 17.79 -0.26 -5.87
N TYR A 107 16.76 -0.96 -5.43
CA TYR A 107 16.74 -2.42 -5.40
C TYR A 107 15.82 -3.01 -6.46
N ASN A 108 14.68 -2.35 -6.73
CA ASN A 108 13.69 -2.86 -7.68
C ASN A 108 12.77 -1.74 -8.19
N THR A 109 12.01 -2.05 -9.23
CA THR A 109 10.90 -1.23 -9.72
C THR A 109 9.59 -2.02 -9.72
N LEU A 110 8.49 -1.39 -9.35
CA LEU A 110 7.15 -1.98 -9.37
C LEU A 110 6.33 -1.34 -10.50
N ALA A 111 5.82 -2.19 -11.38
CA ALA A 111 4.89 -1.78 -12.44
C ALA A 111 3.44 -1.95 -11.97
N ALA A 112 2.50 -1.60 -12.86
CA ALA A 112 1.08 -1.91 -12.71
C ALA A 112 0.83 -3.38 -12.35
N GLY A 113 -0.16 -3.61 -11.49
CA GLY A 113 -0.54 -4.91 -10.94
C GLY A 113 0.33 -5.39 -9.78
N LYS A 114 1.36 -4.65 -9.34
CA LYS A 114 2.22 -5.09 -8.23
C LYS A 114 1.77 -4.51 -6.89
N ALA A 115 1.71 -5.37 -5.89
CA ALA A 115 1.40 -4.99 -4.52
C ALA A 115 2.64 -4.81 -3.66
N PHE A 116 2.54 -4.01 -2.60
CA PHE A 116 3.59 -3.82 -1.61
C PHE A 116 3.02 -3.34 -0.27
N GLY A 117 3.88 -3.36 0.76
CA GLY A 117 3.55 -2.84 2.09
C GLY A 117 2.91 -3.85 3.05
N GLY A 118 2.79 -5.12 2.66
CA GLY A 118 2.19 -6.18 3.50
C GLY A 118 2.97 -6.50 4.78
N LEU A 119 4.30 -6.38 4.77
CA LEU A 119 5.15 -6.71 5.93
C LEU A 119 4.84 -5.83 7.15
N ALA A 120 4.69 -4.52 6.96
CA ALA A 120 4.41 -3.58 8.04
C ALA A 120 3.06 -3.88 8.72
N LEU A 121 2.08 -4.34 7.95
CA LEU A 121 0.77 -4.74 8.46
C LEU A 121 0.82 -6.02 9.29
N LEU A 122 1.59 -7.02 8.84
CA LEU A 122 1.68 -8.30 9.53
C LEU A 122 2.49 -8.23 10.82
N TYR A 123 3.63 -7.54 10.76
CA TYR A 123 4.62 -7.54 11.85
C TYR A 123 4.60 -6.28 12.70
N ASN A 124 3.70 -5.32 12.41
CA ASN A 124 3.62 -4.04 13.09
C ASN A 124 5.01 -3.37 13.22
N CYS A 125 5.72 -3.29 12.09
CA CYS A 125 7.10 -2.82 12.04
C CYS A 125 7.24 -1.61 11.10
N PRO A 126 8.33 -0.83 11.24
CA PRO A 126 8.66 0.21 10.29
C PRO A 126 8.78 -0.31 8.85
N ARG A 127 8.51 0.56 7.88
CA ARG A 127 8.74 0.29 6.47
C ARG A 127 10.21 -0.10 6.24
N THR A 128 10.41 -1.19 5.51
CA THR A 128 11.75 -1.74 5.23
C THR A 128 12.43 -1.09 4.02
N ALA A 129 11.67 -0.32 3.22
CA ALA A 129 12.13 0.33 2.02
C ALA A 129 11.34 1.63 1.77
N THR A 130 11.96 2.55 1.05
CA THR A 130 11.31 3.74 0.49
C THR A 130 10.73 3.39 -0.87
N VAL A 131 9.49 3.82 -1.13
CA VAL A 131 8.84 3.67 -2.44
C VAL A 131 8.51 5.04 -2.99
N ARG A 132 8.98 5.33 -4.22
CA ARG A 132 8.84 6.62 -4.89
C ARG A 132 8.23 6.45 -6.28
N ALA A 133 7.37 7.37 -6.69
CA ALA A 133 6.83 7.38 -8.05
C ALA A 133 7.87 7.87 -9.06
N LEU A 134 8.12 7.12 -10.14
CA LEU A 134 8.99 7.53 -11.25
C LEU A 134 8.24 8.30 -12.34
N ASP A 135 6.92 8.08 -12.42
CA ASP A 135 5.97 8.76 -13.31
C ASP A 135 4.65 9.01 -12.55
N THR A 136 3.63 9.56 -13.21
CA THR A 136 2.32 9.76 -12.58
C THR A 136 1.62 8.42 -12.41
N CYS A 137 1.30 8.05 -11.16
CA CYS A 137 0.71 6.77 -10.82
C CYS A 137 -0.58 6.89 -10.02
#